data_AF-A0A3A4ZWU0-F1
#
_entry.id   AF-A0A3A4ZWU0-F1
#
_cell.length_a   1.000
_cell.length_b   1.000
_cell.length_c   1.000
_cell.angle_alpha   90.00
_cell.angle_beta   90.00
_cell.angle_gamma   90.00
#
_symmetry.space_group_name_H-M   'P 1'
#
loop_
_entity.id
_entity.type
_entity.pdbx_description
1 polymer ?
#
loop_
_entity_poly.entity_id
_entity_poly.type
_entity_poly.pdbx_seq_one_letter_code
_entity_poly.pdbx_strand_id
1 'polypeptide(L)'
;MGLNIKNQEVERLAAEVAALVGETKTEAIRKALEERKQRLIFQGTNKDRKVSLKSLLEAEVWPLIPKKLIGRRLTRKEHDRILGYGQEGV
;
A
#
# COMPACT_ATOMS: atom_id res chain seq x y z
N MET A 1 13.25 -27.68 10.99
CA MET A 1 14.69 -27.47 10.68
C MET A 1 15.11 -26.13 11.26
N GLY A 2 16.29 -26.05 11.87
CA GLY A 2 16.79 -24.83 12.51
C GLY A 2 17.50 -23.91 11.51
N LEU A 3 17.30 -22.60 11.63
CA LEU A 3 18.05 -21.58 10.91
C LEU A 3 19.40 -21.38 11.63
N ASN A 4 20.52 -21.55 10.93
CA ASN A 4 21.84 -21.23 11.48
C ASN A 4 22.26 -19.82 11.03
N ILE A 5 22.32 -18.88 11.95
CA ILE A 5 22.75 -17.50 11.69
C ILE A 5 24.21 -17.35 12.11
N LYS A 6 25.13 -17.34 11.12
CA LYS A 6 26.57 -17.17 11.37
C LYS A 6 26.98 -15.70 11.43
N ASN A 7 26.28 -14.91 12.23
CA ASN A 7 26.56 -13.49 12.42
C ASN A 7 26.42 -13.12 13.90
N GLN A 8 27.54 -12.75 14.52
CA GLN A 8 27.61 -12.40 15.95
C GLN A 8 26.74 -11.20 16.32
N GLU A 9 26.59 -10.23 15.42
CA GLU A 9 25.75 -9.05 15.66
C GLU A 9 24.28 -9.45 15.75
N VAL A 10 23.82 -10.35 14.88
CA VAL A 10 22.44 -10.85 14.91
C VAL A 10 22.17 -11.67 16.17
N GLU A 11 23.12 -12.49 16.62
CA GLU A 11 23.01 -13.22 17.88
C GLU A 11 22.94 -12.29 19.09
N ARG A 12 23.71 -11.20 19.08
CA ARG A 12 23.69 -10.17 20.13
C ARG A 12 22.34 -9.47 20.18
N LEU A 13 21.85 -9.00 19.03
CA LEU A 13 20.54 -8.36 18.91
C LEU A 13 19.40 -9.29 19.35
N ALA A 14 19.44 -10.55 18.92
CA ALA A 14 18.44 -11.54 19.34
C ALA A 14 18.48 -11.79 20.85
N ALA A 15 19.67 -11.76 21.48
CA ALA A 15 19.83 -11.90 22.92
C ALA A 15 19.28 -10.68 23.68
N GLU A 16 19.60 -9.46 23.22
CA GLU A 16 19.14 -8.21 23.81
C GLU A 16 17.60 -8.12 23.76
N VAL A 17 17.01 -8.36 22.58
CA VAL A 17 15.54 -8.33 22.41
C VAL A 17 14.87 -9.43 23.24
N ALA A 18 15.43 -10.64 23.25
CA ALA A 18 14.93 -11.72 24.08
C ALA A 18 14.94 -11.37 25.58
N ALA A 19 16.01 -10.73 26.07
CA ALA A 19 16.13 -10.31 27.46
C ALA A 19 15.14 -9.21 27.83
N LEU A 20 14.87 -8.26 26.92
CA LEU A 20 13.90 -7.19 27.15
C LEU A 20 12.45 -7.69 27.28
N VAL A 21 12.11 -8.76 26.56
CA VAL A 21 10.73 -9.28 26.49
C VAL A 21 10.53 -10.54 27.36
N GLY A 22 11.62 -11.12 27.87
CA GLY A 22 11.58 -12.35 28.68
C GLY A 22 11.31 -13.61 27.85
N GLU A 23 11.78 -13.64 26.60
CA GLU A 23 11.54 -14.74 25.65
C GLU A 23 12.84 -15.43 25.23
N THR A 24 12.75 -16.48 24.42
CA THR A 24 13.95 -17.10 23.83
C THR A 24 14.45 -16.29 22.64
N LYS A 25 15.75 -16.39 22.32
CA LYS A 25 16.33 -15.77 21.11
C LYS A 25 15.58 -16.17 19.84
N THR A 26 15.14 -17.42 19.76
CA THR A 26 14.37 -17.94 18.63
C THR A 26 12.99 -17.29 18.52
N GLU A 27 12.28 -17.12 19.64
CA GLU A 27 10.98 -16.46 19.65
C GLU A 27 11.09 -14.96 19.32
N ALA A 28 12.12 -14.29 19.85
CA ALA A 28 12.41 -12.90 19.50
C ALA A 28 12.64 -12.73 17.98
N ILE A 29 13.43 -13.63 17.36
CA ILE A 29 13.66 -13.62 15.91
C ILE A 29 12.37 -13.91 15.14
N ARG A 30 11.59 -14.90 15.55
CA ARG A 30 10.32 -15.26 14.89
C ARG A 30 9.37 -14.07 14.86
N LYS A 31 9.13 -13.43 16.00
CA LYS A 31 8.24 -12.25 16.10
C LYS A 31 8.77 -11.07 15.29
N ALA A 32 10.05 -10.76 15.36
CA ALA A 32 10.65 -9.68 14.58
C ALA A 32 10.47 -9.87 13.06
N LEU A 33 10.60 -11.12 12.58
CA LEU A 33 10.36 -11.46 11.18
C LEU A 33 8.87 -11.36 10.81
N GLU A 34 7.96 -11.80 11.68
CA GLU A 34 6.51 -11.66 11.47
C GLU A 34 6.10 -10.18 11.36
N GLU A 35 6.55 -9.34 12.28
CA GLU A 35 6.30 -7.89 12.25
C GLU A 35 6.90 -7.22 11.01
N ARG A 36 8.11 -7.63 10.60
CA ARG A 36 8.75 -7.11 9.38
C ARG A 36 7.96 -7.52 8.14
N LYS A 37 7.50 -8.78 8.08
CA LYS A 37 6.66 -9.28 6.99
C LYS A 37 5.35 -8.51 6.91
N GLN A 38 4.65 -8.31 8.02
CA GLN A 38 3.40 -7.54 8.06
C GLN A 38 3.60 -6.10 7.58
N ARG A 39 4.66 -5.42 8.04
CA ARG A 39 5.00 -4.07 7.57
C ARG A 39 5.26 -4.03 6.06
N LEU A 40 6.00 -5.01 5.53
CA LEU A 40 6.31 -5.08 4.10
C LEU A 40 5.08 -5.36 3.25
N ILE A 41 4.17 -6.23 3.69
CA ILE A 41 2.90 -6.48 2.99
C ILE A 41 2.06 -5.19 2.92
N PHE A 42 1.97 -4.45 4.02
CA PHE A 42 1.22 -3.20 4.07
C PHE A 42 1.83 -2.10 3.20
N GLN A 43 3.17 -2.01 3.15
CA GLN A 43 3.87 -1.06 2.29
C GLN A 43 3.80 -1.44 0.81
N GLY A 44 3.96 -2.73 0.49
CA GLY A 44 3.86 -3.27 -0.86
C GLY A 44 2.47 -3.04 -1.46
N THR A 45 1.41 -3.43 -0.74
CA THR A 45 0.02 -3.25 -1.20
C THR A 45 -0.33 -1.80 -1.54
N ASN A 46 0.18 -0.81 -0.81
CA ASN A 46 -0.14 0.60 -1.09
C ASN A 46 0.63 1.14 -2.32
N LYS A 47 1.91 0.77 -2.47
CA LYS A 47 2.71 1.13 -3.63
C LYS A 47 2.19 0.43 -4.89
N ASP A 48 1.85 -0.85 -4.77
CA ASP A 48 1.31 -1.67 -5.84
C ASP A 48 -0.08 -1.19 -6.24
N ARG A 49 -0.96 -0.83 -5.29
CA ARG A 49 -2.31 -0.34 -5.61
C ARG A 49 -2.31 0.91 -6.47
N LYS A 50 -1.40 1.87 -6.23
CA LYS A 50 -1.29 3.06 -7.08
C LYS A 50 -0.80 2.72 -8.48
N VAL A 51 0.17 1.81 -8.58
CA VAL A 51 0.70 1.36 -9.87
C VAL A 51 -0.36 0.58 -10.63
N SER A 52 -1.03 -0.38 -10.00
CA SER A 52 -2.13 -1.16 -10.59
C SER A 52 -3.30 -0.27 -11.01
N LEU A 53 -3.70 0.70 -10.18
CA LEU A 53 -4.74 1.66 -10.55
C LEU A 53 -4.33 2.50 -11.76
N LYS A 54 -3.08 2.98 -11.80
CA LYS A 54 -2.57 3.73 -12.95
C LYS A 54 -2.57 2.87 -14.22
N SER A 55 -2.11 1.63 -14.14
CA SER A 55 -2.12 0.69 -15.29
C SER A 55 -3.54 0.42 -15.78
N LEU A 56 -4.51 0.25 -14.87
CA LEU A 56 -5.93 0.10 -15.23
C LEU A 56 -6.45 1.35 -15.94
N LEU A 57 -6.17 2.54 -15.38
CA LEU A 57 -6.60 3.80 -15.99
C LEU A 57 -5.99 3.97 -17.39
N GLU A 58 -4.71 3.65 -17.57
CA GLU A 58 -4.00 3.74 -18.85
C GLU A 58 -4.53 2.74 -19.89
N ALA A 59 -4.78 1.50 -19.48
CA ALA A 59 -5.15 0.44 -20.40
C ALA A 59 -6.65 0.43 -20.74
N GLU A 60 -7.52 0.71 -19.78
CA GLU A 60 -8.96 0.48 -19.92
C GLU A 60 -9.78 1.77 -19.92
N VAL A 61 -9.43 2.76 -19.10
CA VAL A 61 -10.30 3.93 -18.88
C VAL A 61 -9.96 5.08 -19.83
N TRP A 62 -8.69 5.50 -19.89
CA TRP A 62 -8.25 6.64 -20.69
C TRP A 62 -8.47 6.47 -22.21
N PRO A 63 -8.31 5.28 -22.81
CA PRO A 63 -8.62 5.08 -24.24
C PRO A 63 -10.09 5.31 -24.59
N LEU A 64 -11.01 5.17 -23.63
CA LEU A 64 -12.44 5.40 -23.84
C LEU A 64 -12.81 6.88 -23.81
N ILE A 65 -11.91 7.76 -23.37
CA ILE A 65 -12.18 9.20 -23.25
C ILE A 65 -12.13 9.84 -24.65
N PRO A 66 -13.22 10.48 -25.12
CA PRO A 66 -13.21 11.20 -26.39
C PRO A 66 -12.14 12.29 -26.41
N LYS A 67 -11.35 12.36 -27.49
CA LYS A 67 -10.26 13.36 -27.65
C LYS A 67 -10.69 14.80 -27.38
N LYS A 68 -11.92 15.15 -27.74
CA LYS A 68 -12.53 16.48 -27.52
C LYS A 68 -12.70 16.87 -26.04
N LEU A 69 -12.62 15.90 -25.12
CA LEU A 69 -12.75 16.11 -23.68
C LEU A 69 -11.41 16.10 -22.96
N ILE A 70 -10.33 15.68 -23.61
CA ILE A 70 -8.99 15.65 -23.01
C ILE A 70 -8.53 17.08 -22.75
N GLY A 71 -8.14 17.38 -21.51
CA GLY A 71 -7.71 18.72 -21.08
C GLY A 71 -8.85 19.74 -20.90
N ARG A 72 -10.10 19.36 -21.19
CA ARG A 72 -11.26 20.22 -20.96
C ARG A 72 -11.64 20.19 -19.48
N ARG A 73 -11.64 21.35 -18.83
CA ARG A 73 -12.16 21.51 -17.48
C ARG A 73 -13.67 21.78 -17.53
N LEU A 74 -14.45 20.97 -16.82
CA LEU A 74 -15.89 21.20 -16.67
C LEU A 74 -16.12 22.43 -15.78
N THR A 75 -17.09 23.26 -16.17
CA THR A 75 -17.56 24.36 -15.34
C THR A 75 -18.38 23.83 -14.16
N ARG A 76 -18.51 24.62 -13.08
CA ARG A 76 -19.33 24.24 -11.93
C ARG A 76 -20.76 23.88 -12.33
N LYS A 77 -21.39 24.69 -13.20
CA LYS A 77 -22.74 24.41 -13.74
C LYS A 77 -22.84 23.10 -14.53
N GLU A 78 -21.76 22.65 -15.17
CA GLU A 78 -21.73 21.36 -15.85
C GLU A 78 -21.56 20.20 -14.87
N HIS A 79 -20.71 20.35 -13.86
CA HIS A 79 -20.61 19.38 -12.77
C HIS A 79 -21.94 19.21 -12.03
N ASP A 80 -22.58 20.32 -11.66
CA ASP A 80 -23.84 20.31 -10.92
C ASP A 80 -24.93 19.59 -11.72
N ARG A 81 -25.01 19.81 -13.04
CA ARG A 81 -25.93 19.06 -13.91
C ARG A 81 -25.64 17.56 -14.00
N ILE A 82 -24.37 17.16 -14.04
CA ILE A 82 -23.98 15.73 -14.06
C ILE A 82 -24.34 15.05 -12.73
N LEU A 83 -24.21 15.78 -11.62
CA LEU A 83 -24.52 15.29 -10.27
C LEU A 83 -26.02 15.35 -9.93
N GLY A 84 -26.85 15.94 -10.78
CA GLY A 84 -28.30 16.08 -10.56
C GLY A 84 -28.73 17.35 -9.81
N TYR A 85 -27.80 18.23 -9.44
CA TYR A 85 -28.07 19.54 -8.81
C TYR A 85 -28.51 20.62 -9.83
N GLY A 86 -29.28 20.23 -10.86
CA GLY A 86 -29.74 21.09 -11.95
C GLY A 86 -30.97 21.95 -11.59
N GLN A 87 -31.63 22.52 -12.60
CA GLN A 87 -32.85 23.34 -12.42
C GLN A 87 -34.02 22.57 -11.78
N GLU A 88 -34.03 21.24 -11.87
CA GLU A 88 -35.03 20.35 -11.27
C GLU A 88 -34.63 19.91 -9.85
N GLY A 89 -33.76 20.67 -9.18
CA GLY A 89 -33.00 20.28 -8.00
C GLY A 89 -33.74 19.44 -6.95
N VAL A 90 -33.00 18.49 -6.38
CA VAL A 90 -33.13 18.09 -4.98
C VAL A 90 -32.02 18.76 -4.19
#